data_AF-A0A8C2UT71-F1
#
_entry.id   AF-A0A8C2UT71-F1
#
_cell.length_a   1.000
_cell.length_b   1.000
_cell.length_c   1.000
_cell.angle_alpha   90.00
_cell.angle_beta   90.00
_cell.angle_gamma   90.00
#
_symmetry.space_group_name_H-M   'P 1'
#
loop_
_entity.id
_entity.type
_entity.pdbx_description
1 polymer ?
#
loop_
_entity_poly.entity_id
_entity_poly.type
_entity_poly.pdbx_seq_one_letter_code
_entity_poly.pdbx_strand_id
1 'polypeptide(L)'
;MAEAGLPTEAAAEGKPGGPSPESVPSGTTISRVKLLDTMVDTFLQKLAAAGSYQRFTDCYKHFHQLQPEMTQQIYDKFVTQLQASIREEISEIKKEGNLETVLNSLDKIVEDGKNRKEPAWRPSGTPEKDLCSVLAPYFLQQRDTLRRHVQKQEAKNQELAAAVLAGRRQVEELQRQVQARQQAWQALHRERQELAAVLKEPE
;
A
#
# COMPACT_ATOMS: atom_id res chain seq x y z
N MET A 1 -42.78 -39.60 -30.01
CA MET A 1 -41.45 -40.22 -30.20
C MET A 1 -40.42 -39.11 -30.03
N ALA A 2 -39.47 -39.10 -29.11
CA ALA A 2 -39.13 -39.94 -27.98
C ALA A 2 -38.31 -39.05 -27.01
N GLU A 3 -38.51 -39.28 -25.71
CA GLU A 3 -37.67 -39.11 -24.51
C GLU A 3 -36.49 -38.10 -24.53
N ALA A 4 -36.44 -37.12 -23.59
CA ALA A 4 -36.19 -37.23 -22.15
C ALA A 4 -34.74 -37.64 -21.79
N GLY A 5 -34.06 -36.76 -21.06
CA GLY A 5 -32.68 -36.98 -20.59
C GLY A 5 -32.21 -35.85 -19.67
N LEU A 6 -32.80 -35.78 -18.48
CA LEU A 6 -32.20 -35.13 -17.29
C LEU A 6 -31.03 -35.97 -16.78
N PRO A 7 -30.05 -35.34 -16.13
CA PRO A 7 -29.42 -35.97 -14.97
C PRO A 7 -29.75 -35.21 -13.68
N THR A 8 -30.28 -35.97 -12.73
CA THR A 8 -30.59 -35.59 -11.35
C THR A 8 -29.42 -35.94 -10.43
N GLU A 9 -29.21 -35.10 -9.42
CA GLU A 9 -28.57 -35.31 -8.10
C GLU A 9 -27.14 -35.89 -7.98
N ALA A 10 -26.30 -35.11 -7.27
CA ALA A 10 -25.78 -35.58 -5.99
C ALA A 10 -25.43 -34.38 -5.09
N ALA A 11 -26.21 -34.22 -4.02
CA ALA A 11 -25.89 -33.37 -2.89
C ALA A 11 -24.66 -33.93 -2.15
N ALA A 12 -23.68 -33.09 -1.86
CA ALA A 12 -22.63 -33.38 -0.90
C ALA A 12 -22.74 -32.37 0.25
N GLU A 13 -23.13 -32.89 1.40
CA GLU A 13 -23.32 -32.19 2.66
C GLU A 13 -22.06 -31.40 3.07
N GLY A 14 -22.24 -30.10 3.32
CA GLY A 14 -21.25 -29.28 3.99
C GLY A 14 -21.24 -29.57 5.49
N LYS A 15 -20.15 -30.15 6.00
CA LYS A 15 -19.88 -30.27 7.43
C LYS A 15 -18.85 -29.20 7.83
N PRO A 16 -19.18 -28.23 8.70
CA PRO A 16 -18.23 -27.24 9.18
C PRO A 16 -17.60 -27.72 10.50
N GLY A 17 -16.28 -27.56 10.64
CA GLY A 17 -15.63 -27.59 11.94
C GLY A 17 -14.52 -28.64 12.09
N GLY A 18 -13.29 -28.18 11.93
CA GLY A 18 -12.08 -28.82 12.44
C GLY A 18 -10.98 -27.75 12.44
N PRO A 19 -10.33 -27.44 13.57
CA PRO A 19 -9.35 -26.36 13.63
C PRO A 19 -8.14 -26.72 12.76
N SER A 20 -7.72 -25.80 11.90
CA SER A 20 -6.42 -25.90 11.23
C SER A 20 -5.34 -26.12 12.28
N PRO A 21 -4.49 -27.15 12.14
CA PRO A 21 -3.37 -27.31 13.04
C PRO A 21 -2.44 -26.11 12.85
N GLU A 22 -2.12 -25.42 13.94
CA GLU A 22 -0.96 -24.55 14.03
C GLU A 22 0.26 -25.34 13.53
N SER A 23 0.64 -25.10 12.29
CA SER A 23 1.83 -25.71 11.71
C SER A 23 3.04 -24.88 12.10
N VAL A 24 3.66 -25.31 13.21
CA VAL A 24 5.10 -25.47 13.43
C VAL A 24 6.00 -24.24 13.20
N PRO A 25 6.82 -23.83 14.21
CA PRO A 25 7.83 -22.79 14.00
C PRO A 25 8.84 -23.28 12.97
N SER A 26 8.76 -22.67 11.79
CA SER A 26 9.56 -23.03 10.62
C SER A 26 10.99 -22.56 10.82
N GLY A 27 11.84 -23.43 11.36
CA GLY A 27 13.30 -23.30 11.36
C GLY A 27 13.83 -22.16 12.22
N THR A 28 14.63 -22.49 13.23
CA THR A 28 15.36 -21.49 14.03
C THR A 28 16.43 -20.84 13.15
N THR A 29 16.02 -19.90 12.30
CA THR A 29 16.93 -19.08 11.51
C THR A 29 17.83 -18.33 12.49
N ILE A 30 19.14 -18.58 12.43
CA ILE A 30 20.09 -17.89 13.29
C ILE A 30 19.94 -16.39 13.03
N SER A 31 19.59 -15.62 14.06
CA SER A 31 19.42 -14.17 13.96
C SER A 31 20.69 -13.52 13.42
N ARG A 32 20.56 -12.50 12.58
CA ARG A 32 21.72 -11.82 11.98
C ARG A 32 22.67 -11.20 13.00
N VAL A 33 22.17 -10.78 14.15
CA VAL A 33 22.99 -10.29 15.27
C VAL A 33 23.94 -11.38 15.78
N LYS A 34 23.40 -12.58 16.03
CA LYS A 34 24.23 -13.74 16.46
C LYS A 34 25.23 -14.15 15.38
N LEU A 35 24.87 -14.04 14.10
CA LEU A 35 25.82 -14.28 13.01
C LEU A 35 26.98 -13.27 13.05
N LEU A 36 26.69 -11.98 13.28
CA LEU A 36 27.71 -10.96 13.44
C LEU A 36 28.64 -11.27 14.62
N ASP A 37 28.08 -11.61 15.79
CA ASP A 37 28.87 -11.97 16.97
C ASP A 37 29.78 -13.18 16.69
N THR A 38 29.22 -14.20 16.01
CA THR A 38 29.97 -15.39 15.60
C THR A 38 31.10 -15.07 14.62
N MET A 39 30.87 -14.14 13.68
CA MET A 39 31.90 -13.70 12.73
C MET A 39 33.05 -12.99 13.43
N VAL A 40 32.75 -12.13 14.41
CA VAL A 40 33.75 -11.42 15.22
C VAL A 40 34.54 -12.40 16.07
N ASP A 41 33.88 -13.35 16.71
CA ASP A 41 34.56 -14.42 17.46
C ASP A 41 35.52 -15.21 16.59
N THR A 42 35.05 -15.62 15.41
CA THR A 42 35.86 -16.37 14.44
C THR A 42 37.05 -15.55 13.96
N PHE A 43 36.84 -14.26 13.67
CA PHE A 43 37.91 -13.34 13.29
C PHE A 43 38.99 -13.23 14.37
N LEU A 44 38.60 -13.01 15.63
CA LEU A 44 39.54 -12.88 16.75
C LEU A 44 40.32 -14.18 17.02
N GLN A 45 39.68 -15.33 16.83
CA GLN A 45 40.36 -16.63 16.91
C GLN A 45 41.41 -16.78 15.81
N LYS A 46 41.08 -16.42 14.56
CA LYS A 46 42.02 -16.49 13.43
C LYS A 46 43.18 -15.50 13.59
N LEU A 47 42.90 -14.30 14.09
CA LEU A 47 43.90 -13.29 14.40
C LEU A 47 44.91 -13.80 15.44
N ALA A 48 44.42 -14.35 16.56
CA ALA A 48 45.26 -14.91 17.61
C ALA A 48 46.06 -16.13 17.14
N ALA A 49 45.47 -16.99 16.30
CA ALA A 49 46.18 -18.12 15.71
C ALA A 49 47.30 -17.67 14.75
N ALA A 50 47.08 -16.62 13.97
CA ALA A 50 48.08 -16.08 13.04
C ALA A 50 49.29 -15.47 13.77
N GLY A 51 49.03 -14.78 14.88
CA GLY A 51 50.04 -14.22 15.78
C GLY A 51 50.38 -15.14 16.94
N SER A 52 50.56 -16.45 16.71
CA SER A 52 50.81 -17.42 17.77
C SER A 52 52.04 -17.09 18.63
N TYR A 53 52.07 -17.57 19.87
CA TYR A 53 53.21 -17.36 20.78
C TYR A 53 54.54 -17.79 20.17
N GLN A 54 54.57 -18.92 19.45
CA GLN A 54 55.77 -19.38 18.73
C GLN A 54 56.29 -18.30 17.76
N ARG A 55 55.42 -17.76 16.91
CA ARG A 55 55.79 -16.71 15.96
C ARG A 55 56.25 -15.44 16.66
N PHE A 56 55.62 -15.09 17.78
CA PHE A 56 56.05 -13.96 18.60
C PHE A 56 57.46 -14.18 19.16
N THR A 57 57.74 -15.33 19.76
CA THR A 57 59.07 -15.66 20.30
C THR A 57 60.13 -15.80 19.20
N ASP A 58 59.76 -16.23 17.99
CA ASP A 58 60.66 -16.31 16.85
C ASP A 58 61.15 -14.93 16.39
N CYS A 59 60.34 -13.88 16.57
CA CYS A 59 60.74 -12.50 16.31
C CYS A 59 61.56 -11.89 17.46
N TYR A 60 61.38 -12.37 18.70
CA TYR A 60 62.02 -11.84 19.91
C TYR A 60 62.94 -12.85 20.63
N LYS A 61 63.68 -13.65 19.86
CA LYS A 61 64.47 -14.80 20.36
C LYS A 61 65.41 -14.45 21.51
N HIS A 62 66.15 -13.35 21.37
CA HIS A 62 67.16 -12.97 22.36
C HIS A 62 66.53 -12.60 23.71
N PHE A 63 65.40 -11.88 23.69
CA PHE A 63 64.66 -11.52 24.90
C PHE A 63 64.00 -12.76 25.53
N HIS A 64 63.41 -13.64 24.73
CA HIS A 64 62.81 -14.90 25.20
C HIS A 64 63.84 -15.82 25.88
N GLN A 65 65.07 -15.88 25.36
CA GLN A 65 66.15 -16.68 25.96
C GLN A 65 66.59 -16.14 27.34
N LEU A 66 66.53 -14.83 27.54
CA LEU A 66 66.91 -14.18 28.80
C LEU A 66 65.77 -14.25 29.84
N GLN A 67 64.53 -14.00 29.41
CA GLN A 67 63.36 -13.94 30.28
C GLN A 67 62.11 -14.55 29.59
N PRO A 68 61.97 -15.88 29.61
CA PRO A 68 60.86 -16.57 28.94
C PRO A 68 59.51 -16.28 29.64
N GLU A 69 59.50 -16.25 30.97
CA GLU A 69 58.30 -15.98 31.79
C GLU A 69 57.73 -14.59 31.51
N MET A 70 58.59 -13.57 31.47
CA MET A 70 58.19 -12.20 31.15
C MET A 70 57.69 -12.08 29.70
N THR A 71 58.34 -12.78 28.76
CA THR A 71 57.92 -12.80 27.35
C THR A 71 56.52 -13.38 27.19
N GLN A 72 56.22 -14.47 27.91
CA GLN A 72 54.89 -15.08 27.92
C GLN A 72 53.85 -14.13 28.52
N GLN A 73 54.13 -13.50 29.67
CA GLN A 73 53.22 -12.53 30.29
C GLN A 73 52.91 -11.34 29.38
N ILE A 74 53.92 -10.81 28.67
CA ILE A 74 53.75 -9.71 27.72
C ILE A 74 52.85 -10.16 26.56
N TYR A 75 53.09 -11.34 26.01
CA TYR A 75 52.27 -11.88 24.92
C TYR A 75 50.82 -12.11 25.33
N ASP A 76 50.58 -12.75 26.48
CA ASP A 76 49.25 -13.02 26.99
C ASP A 76 48.49 -11.71 27.24
N LYS A 77 49.16 -10.71 27.84
CA LYS A 77 48.58 -9.38 28.02
C LYS A 77 48.26 -8.69 26.71
N PHE A 78 49.16 -8.79 25.72
CA PHE A 78 48.96 -8.20 24.40
C PHE A 78 47.73 -8.82 23.70
N VAL A 79 47.64 -10.15 23.63
CA VAL A 79 46.53 -10.83 22.94
C VAL A 79 45.20 -10.57 23.65
N THR A 80 45.17 -10.66 24.98
CA THR A 80 43.94 -10.42 25.75
C THR A 80 43.48 -8.97 25.62
N GLN A 81 44.38 -7.99 25.72
CA GLN A 81 44.05 -6.58 25.55
C GLN A 81 43.59 -6.27 24.13
N LEU A 82 44.25 -6.83 23.11
CA LEU A 82 43.86 -6.65 21.71
C LEU A 82 42.46 -7.20 21.44
N GLN A 83 42.18 -8.43 21.89
CA GLN A 83 40.87 -9.06 21.72
C GLN A 83 39.78 -8.31 22.49
N ALA A 84 40.04 -7.89 23.72
CA ALA A 84 39.10 -7.13 24.53
C ALA A 84 38.79 -5.76 23.90
N SER A 85 39.83 -5.03 23.47
CA SER A 85 39.68 -3.72 22.83
C SER A 85 38.87 -3.81 21.53
N ILE A 86 39.13 -4.80 20.67
CA ILE A 86 38.35 -5.00 19.44
C ILE A 86 36.89 -5.35 19.76
N ARG A 87 36.65 -6.20 20.76
CA ARG A 87 35.29 -6.57 21.17
C ARG A 87 34.52 -5.38 21.71
N GLU A 88 35.17 -4.56 22.52
CA GLU A 88 34.60 -3.34 23.07
C GLU A 88 34.27 -2.35 21.96
N GLU A 89 35.21 -2.08 21.05
CA GLU A 89 35.00 -1.20 19.90
C GLU A 89 33.81 -1.64 19.05
N ILE A 90 33.73 -2.95 18.71
CA ILE A 90 32.61 -3.48 17.95
C ILE A 90 31.31 -3.39 18.76
N SER A 91 31.35 -3.60 20.07
CA SER A 91 30.17 -3.46 20.91
C SER A 91 29.69 -2.02 20.97
N GLU A 92 30.58 -1.03 21.00
CA GLU A 92 30.23 0.38 20.94
C GLU A 92 29.63 0.73 19.57
N ILE A 93 30.26 0.33 18.45
CA ILE A 93 29.71 0.50 17.10
C ILE A 93 28.30 -0.13 16.99
N LYS A 94 28.10 -1.32 17.57
CA LYS A 94 26.78 -1.99 17.61
C LYS A 94 25.74 -1.15 18.35
N LYS A 95 26.10 -0.53 19.48
CA LYS A 95 25.22 0.32 20.28
C LYS A 95 24.94 1.65 19.58
N GLU A 96 25.98 2.34 19.12
CA GLU A 96 25.87 3.64 18.43
C GLU A 96 24.99 3.55 17.19
N GLY A 97 25.20 2.54 16.36
CA GLY A 97 24.39 2.32 15.16
C GLY A 97 23.05 1.63 15.41
N ASN A 98 22.72 1.30 16.66
CA ASN A 98 21.53 0.52 17.02
C ASN A 98 21.36 -0.75 16.17
N LEU A 99 22.48 -1.43 15.90
CA LEU A 99 22.56 -2.54 14.94
C LEU A 99 21.63 -3.69 15.31
N GLU A 100 21.45 -3.95 16.60
CA GLU A 100 20.59 -5.04 17.06
C GLU A 100 19.14 -4.82 16.62
N THR A 101 18.62 -3.61 16.82
CA THR A 101 17.25 -3.27 16.38
C THR A 101 17.13 -3.32 14.87
N VAL A 102 18.09 -2.76 14.13
CA VAL A 102 18.07 -2.74 12.66
C VAL A 102 18.15 -4.16 12.09
N LEU A 103 19.06 -5.00 12.58
CA LEU A 103 19.21 -6.37 12.12
C LEU A 103 18.01 -7.25 12.49
N ASN A 104 17.43 -7.07 13.67
CA ASN A 104 16.20 -7.77 14.06
C ASN A 104 15.01 -7.31 13.19
N SER A 105 14.92 -6.01 12.86
CA SER A 105 13.90 -5.51 11.95
C SER A 105 14.07 -6.05 10.53
N LEU A 106 15.31 -6.21 10.07
CA LEU A 106 15.64 -6.83 8.80
C LEU A 106 15.27 -8.32 8.79
N ASP A 107 15.54 -9.04 9.88
CA ASP A 107 15.12 -10.45 10.05
C ASP A 107 13.59 -10.57 9.90
N LYS A 108 12.82 -9.65 10.51
CA LYS A 108 11.36 -9.58 10.35
C LYS A 108 10.92 -9.28 8.91
N ILE A 109 11.53 -8.29 8.25
CA ILE A 109 11.21 -7.95 6.85
C ILE A 109 11.48 -9.14 5.91
N VAL A 110 12.57 -9.87 6.15
CA VAL A 110 12.91 -11.06 5.37
C VAL A 110 11.87 -12.16 5.60
N GLU A 111 11.44 -12.41 6.85
CA GLU A 111 10.34 -13.32 7.17
C GLU A 111 9.05 -12.96 6.43
N ASP A 112 8.60 -11.71 6.57
CA ASP A 112 7.37 -11.20 5.93
C ASP A 112 7.43 -11.34 4.39
N GLY A 113 8.64 -11.28 3.82
CA GLY A 113 8.90 -11.39 2.39
C GLY A 113 9.13 -12.82 1.86
N LYS A 114 9.28 -13.84 2.71
CA LYS A 114 9.74 -15.19 2.29
C LYS A 114 8.92 -15.84 1.18
N ASN A 115 7.63 -15.54 1.12
CA ASN A 115 6.72 -16.14 0.14
C ASN A 115 6.89 -15.54 -1.27
N ARG A 116 7.54 -14.38 -1.40
CA ARG A 116 7.75 -13.69 -2.67
C ARG A 116 9.09 -14.12 -3.26
N LYS A 117 9.04 -15.07 -4.21
CA LYS A 117 10.25 -15.60 -4.88
C LYS A 117 10.70 -14.77 -6.09
N GLU A 118 9.84 -13.88 -6.57
CA GLU A 118 10.15 -13.01 -7.70
C GLU A 118 11.15 -11.91 -7.29
N PRO A 119 11.98 -11.43 -8.22
CA PRO A 119 12.84 -10.29 -7.98
C PRO A 119 12.02 -9.08 -7.54
N ALA A 120 12.23 -8.63 -6.30
CA ALA A 120 11.58 -7.43 -5.79
C ALA A 120 12.06 -6.20 -6.58
N TRP A 121 11.16 -5.21 -6.73
CA TRP A 121 11.48 -3.93 -7.36
C TRP A 121 12.73 -3.28 -6.72
N ARG A 122 13.51 -2.60 -7.56
CA ARG A 122 14.69 -1.82 -7.18
C ARG A 122 14.58 -0.43 -7.80
N PRO A 123 15.09 0.62 -7.14
CA PRO A 123 15.12 1.96 -7.72
C PRO A 123 15.73 1.93 -9.12
N SER A 124 15.02 2.50 -10.09
CA SER A 124 15.42 2.44 -11.49
C SER A 124 16.58 3.39 -11.81
N GLY A 125 16.88 4.32 -10.90
CA GLY A 125 17.80 5.44 -11.11
C GLY A 125 17.14 6.64 -11.78
N THR A 126 15.85 6.55 -12.11
CA THR A 126 15.05 7.65 -12.67
C THR A 126 13.97 8.07 -11.66
N PRO A 127 14.17 9.21 -10.95
CA PRO A 127 13.28 9.63 -9.86
C PRO A 127 11.82 9.74 -10.26
N GLU A 128 11.52 10.23 -11.47
CA GLU A 128 10.15 10.43 -11.96
C GLU A 128 9.39 9.11 -12.05
N LYS A 129 10.03 8.06 -12.54
CA LYS A 129 9.45 6.73 -12.67
C LYS A 129 9.19 6.10 -11.30
N ASP A 130 10.15 6.24 -10.39
CA ASP A 130 10.07 5.68 -9.05
C ASP A 130 8.99 6.40 -8.21
N LEU A 131 8.87 7.73 -8.38
CA LEU A 131 7.87 8.55 -7.72
C LEU A 131 6.44 8.26 -8.21
N CYS A 132 6.26 7.94 -9.49
CA CYS A 132 4.95 7.59 -10.03
C CYS A 132 4.29 6.42 -9.29
N SER A 133 5.07 5.39 -8.93
CA SER A 133 4.57 4.22 -8.18
C SER A 133 4.03 4.62 -6.79
N VAL A 134 4.73 5.54 -6.11
CA VAL A 134 4.36 6.03 -4.78
C VAL A 134 3.13 6.95 -4.83
N LEU A 135 3.04 7.80 -5.86
CA LEU A 135 1.95 8.78 -6.00
C LEU A 135 0.67 8.18 -6.58
N ALA A 136 0.76 7.09 -7.33
CA ALA A 136 -0.37 6.42 -7.98
C ALA A 136 -1.60 6.23 -7.06
N PRO A 137 -1.50 5.65 -5.84
CA PRO A 137 -2.68 5.44 -4.99
C PRO A 137 -3.40 6.74 -4.62
N TYR A 138 -2.67 7.83 -4.37
CA TYR A 138 -3.26 9.12 -4.01
C TYR A 138 -4.01 9.75 -5.20
N PHE A 139 -3.41 9.71 -6.39
CA PHE A 139 -4.06 10.22 -7.60
C PHE A 139 -5.27 9.38 -8.01
N LEU A 140 -5.22 8.07 -7.80
CA LEU A 140 -6.38 7.20 -8.00
C LEU A 140 -7.51 7.56 -7.04
N GLN A 141 -7.22 7.75 -5.75
CA GLN A 141 -8.22 8.17 -4.75
C GLN A 141 -8.83 9.54 -5.09
N GLN A 142 -8.00 10.51 -5.52
CA GLN A 142 -8.47 11.83 -5.93
C GLN A 142 -9.37 11.74 -7.17
N ARG A 143 -8.94 10.99 -8.20
CA ARG A 143 -9.73 10.76 -9.42
C ARG A 143 -11.09 10.15 -9.08
N ASP A 144 -11.11 9.12 -8.24
CA ASP A 144 -12.35 8.42 -7.89
C ASP A 144 -13.28 9.30 -7.05
N THR A 145 -12.73 10.20 -6.23
CA THR A 145 -13.50 11.21 -5.50
C THR A 145 -14.13 12.23 -6.44
N LEU A 146 -13.34 12.82 -7.34
CA LEU A 146 -13.83 13.77 -8.33
C LEU A 146 -14.89 13.14 -9.24
N ARG A 147 -14.66 11.90 -9.68
CA ARG A 147 -15.63 11.15 -10.49
C ARG A 147 -16.98 11.02 -9.77
N ARG A 148 -16.98 10.68 -8.48
CA ARG A 148 -18.22 10.62 -7.68
C ARG A 148 -18.93 11.98 -7.60
N HIS A 149 -18.18 13.08 -7.45
CA HIS A 149 -18.76 14.42 -7.44
C HIS A 149 -19.37 14.80 -8.79
N VAL A 150 -18.68 14.51 -9.90
CA VAL A 150 -19.17 14.76 -11.25
C VAL A 150 -20.45 13.98 -11.51
N GLN A 151 -20.46 12.66 -11.25
CA GLN A 151 -21.64 11.82 -11.42
C GLN A 151 -22.84 12.30 -10.60
N LYS A 152 -22.61 12.73 -9.36
CA LYS A 152 -23.67 13.31 -8.51
C LYS A 152 -24.24 14.59 -9.10
N GLN A 153 -23.40 15.45 -9.68
CA GLN A 153 -23.85 16.69 -10.28
C GLN A 153 -24.57 16.45 -11.62
N GLU A 154 -24.09 15.51 -12.43
CA GLU A 154 -24.73 15.11 -13.68
C GLU A 154 -26.14 14.55 -13.43
N ALA A 155 -26.32 13.69 -12.43
CA ALA A 155 -27.63 13.16 -12.05
C ALA A 155 -28.61 14.29 -11.66
N LYS A 156 -28.17 15.22 -10.81
CA LYS A 156 -28.99 16.39 -10.43
C LYS A 156 -29.32 17.28 -11.62
N ASN A 157 -28.36 17.50 -12.53
CA ASN A 157 -28.58 18.30 -13.73
C ASN A 157 -29.61 17.64 -14.65
N GLN A 158 -29.60 16.31 -14.77
CA GLN A 158 -30.59 15.55 -15.54
C GLN A 158 -32.00 15.70 -14.93
N GLU A 159 -32.13 15.57 -13.61
CA GLU A 159 -33.40 15.79 -12.89
C GLU A 159 -33.92 17.22 -13.10
N LEU A 160 -33.05 18.22 -12.95
CA LEU A 160 -33.41 19.63 -13.16
C LEU A 160 -33.80 19.91 -14.61
N ALA A 161 -33.08 19.33 -15.59
CA ALA A 161 -33.41 19.47 -17.00
C ALA A 161 -34.79 18.87 -17.32
N ALA A 162 -35.11 17.71 -16.73
CA ALA A 162 -36.43 17.10 -16.86
C ALA A 162 -37.54 17.99 -16.26
N ALA A 163 -37.30 18.57 -15.08
CA ALA A 163 -38.23 19.51 -14.45
C ALA A 163 -38.44 20.78 -15.29
N VAL A 164 -37.38 21.34 -15.88
CA VAL A 164 -37.46 22.50 -16.78
C VAL A 164 -38.27 22.17 -18.03
N LEU A 165 -38.05 21.00 -18.65
CA LEU A 165 -38.83 20.56 -19.80
C LEU A 165 -40.31 20.37 -19.45
N ALA A 166 -40.62 19.80 -18.29
CA ALA A 166 -42.00 19.68 -17.81
C ALA A 166 -42.63 21.07 -17.59
N GLY A 167 -41.91 21.99 -16.95
CA GLY A 167 -42.35 23.37 -16.75
C GLY A 167 -42.60 24.12 -18.07
N ARG A 168 -41.72 23.96 -19.07
CA ARG A 168 -41.91 24.55 -20.40
C ARG A 168 -43.20 24.05 -21.07
N ARG A 169 -43.47 22.74 -21.02
CA ARG A 169 -44.72 22.16 -21.56
C ARG A 169 -45.95 22.72 -20.85
N GLN A 170 -45.90 22.91 -19.54
CA GLN A 170 -47.01 23.49 -18.78
C GLN A 170 -47.26 24.95 -19.17
N VAL A 171 -46.20 25.74 -19.39
CA VAL A 171 -46.33 27.13 -19.87
C VAL A 171 -46.93 27.18 -21.27
N GLU A 172 -46.48 26.32 -22.19
CA GLU A 172 -47.03 26.23 -23.54
C GLU A 172 -48.53 25.89 -23.52
N GLU A 173 -48.95 24.95 -22.67
CA GLU A 173 -50.36 24.59 -22.50
C GLU A 173 -51.18 25.75 -21.93
N LEU A 174 -50.68 26.42 -20.90
CA LEU A 174 -51.33 27.61 -20.34
C LEU A 174 -51.46 28.73 -21.38
N GLN A 175 -50.45 28.95 -22.22
CA GLN A 175 -50.50 29.92 -23.31
C GLN A 175 -51.60 29.57 -24.32
N ARG A 176 -51.75 28.29 -24.70
CA ARG A 176 -52.83 27.83 -25.58
C ARG A 176 -54.20 28.08 -24.97
N GLN A 177 -54.38 27.79 -23.68
CA GLN A 177 -55.64 28.05 -22.98
C GLN A 177 -55.98 29.54 -22.92
N VAL A 178 -54.99 30.40 -22.65
CA VAL A 178 -55.17 31.86 -22.66
C VAL A 178 -55.57 32.35 -24.05
N GLN A 179 -54.89 31.88 -25.10
CA GLN A 179 -55.23 32.25 -26.49
C GLN A 179 -56.64 31.78 -26.87
N ALA A 180 -57.02 30.55 -26.54
CA ALA A 180 -58.35 30.02 -26.81
C ALA A 180 -59.45 30.85 -26.11
N ARG A 181 -59.23 31.22 -24.85
CA ARG A 181 -60.14 32.11 -24.12
C ARG A 181 -60.23 33.49 -24.78
N GLN A 182 -59.09 34.07 -25.18
CA GLN A 182 -59.07 35.36 -25.87
C GLN A 182 -59.86 35.32 -27.18
N GLN A 183 -59.70 34.26 -27.98
CA GLN A 183 -60.44 34.07 -29.23
C GLN A 183 -61.95 33.91 -28.95
N ALA A 184 -62.33 33.14 -27.94
CA ALA A 184 -63.73 33.00 -27.54
C ALA A 184 -64.37 34.35 -27.13
N TRP A 185 -63.64 35.17 -26.37
CA TRP A 185 -64.09 36.53 -26.03
C TRP A 185 -64.24 37.43 -27.25
N GLN A 186 -63.31 37.35 -28.22
CA GLN A 186 -63.40 38.10 -29.47
C GLN A 186 -64.61 37.67 -30.32
N ALA A 187 -64.91 36.38 -30.38
CA ALA A 187 -66.09 35.85 -31.08
C ALA A 187 -67.39 36.37 -30.46
N LEU A 188 -67.56 36.24 -29.14
CA LEU A 188 -68.70 36.80 -28.39
C LEU A 188 -68.86 38.31 -28.62
N HIS A 189 -67.74 39.04 -28.67
CA HIS A 189 -67.79 40.48 -28.95
C HIS A 189 -68.30 40.79 -30.36
N ARG A 190 -67.88 40.02 -31.38
CA ARG A 190 -68.37 40.15 -32.75
C ARG A 190 -69.86 39.84 -32.84
N GLU A 191 -70.30 38.73 -32.27
CA GLU A 191 -71.73 38.38 -32.21
C GLU A 191 -72.55 39.50 -31.55
N ARG A 192 -72.04 40.09 -30.47
CA ARG A 192 -72.69 41.25 -29.83
C ARG A 192 -72.75 42.47 -30.75
N GLN A 193 -71.68 42.76 -31.51
CA GLN A 193 -71.68 43.86 -32.46
C GLN A 193 -72.67 43.63 -33.60
N GLU A 194 -72.75 42.41 -34.12
CA GLU A 194 -73.71 42.01 -35.16
C GLU A 194 -75.15 42.14 -34.65
N LEU A 195 -75.45 41.64 -33.45
CA LEU A 195 -76.76 41.82 -32.81
C LEU A 195 -77.11 43.30 -32.61
N ALA A 196 -76.14 44.13 -32.19
CA ALA A 196 -76.35 45.57 -32.04
C ALA A 196 -76.59 46.29 -33.38
N ALA A 197 -76.01 45.79 -34.48
CA ALA A 197 -76.27 46.30 -35.82
C ALA A 197 -77.66 45.90 -36.34
N VAL A 198 -78.14 44.70 -36.03
CA VAL A 198 -79.50 44.25 -36.35
C VAL A 198 -80.57 45.01 -35.54
N LEU A 199 -80.26 45.36 -34.28
CA LEU A 199 -81.17 46.10 -33.41
C LEU A 199 -81.17 47.62 -33.66
N LYS A 200 -80.23 48.15 -34.44
CA LYS A 200 -80.30 49.52 -34.97
C LYS A 200 -81.05 49.48 -36.30
N GLU A 201 -82.32 49.87 -36.29
CA GLU A 201 -83.05 50.13 -37.53
C GLU A 201 -82.37 51.24 -38.36
N PRO A 202 -82.37 51.14 -39.70
CA PRO A 202 -81.98 52.27 -40.55
C PRO A 202 -83.08 53.33 -40.50
N GLU A 203 -82.72 54.58 -40.23
CA GLU A 203 -83.58 55.73 -40.58
C GLU A 203 -83.71 55.88 -42.10
#